data_AF-A0AA96Y874-F1
#
_entry.id   AF-A0AA96Y874-F1
#
_cell.length_a   1.000
_cell.length_b   1.000
_cell.length_c   1.000
_cell.angle_alpha   90.00
_cell.angle_beta   90.00
_cell.angle_gamma   90.00
#
_symmetry.space_group_name_H-M   'P 1'
#
loop_
_entity.id
_entity.type
_entity.pdbx_description
1 polymer ?
#
loop_
_entity_poly.entity_id
_entity_poly.type
_entity_poly.pdbx_seq_one_letter_code
_entity_poly.pdbx_strand_id
1 'polypeptide(L)'
;MYNPIPLPSSNEVTDTLSDKDIPTGFGGFARDYVVTFQKGDQVVMDLISDEFDTIITLIAPDGTTIGENDDGPDGTTNSLLFMRITQDGNYILRVRPYGGQGSGRFTLKVTRLRPI
;
A
#
# COMPACT_ATOMS: atom_id res chain seq x y z
N MET A 1 1.58 19.27 7.52
CA MET A 1 0.63 19.23 6.40
C MET A 1 0.71 17.83 5.81
N TYR A 2 -0.41 17.15 5.62
CA TYR A 2 -0.44 15.81 5.03
C TYR A 2 -0.23 15.91 3.51
N ASN A 3 0.74 15.18 2.96
CA ASN A 3 1.13 15.22 1.55
C ASN A 3 1.64 13.84 1.08
N PRO A 4 0.75 12.92 0.67
CA PRO A 4 1.14 11.58 0.24
C PRO A 4 1.96 11.61 -1.05
N ILE A 5 2.82 10.62 -1.22
CA ILE A 5 3.76 10.53 -2.34
C ILE A 5 3.01 10.05 -3.59
N PRO A 6 3.03 10.76 -4.73
CA PRO A 6 2.42 10.24 -5.95
C PRO A 6 3.10 8.95 -6.40
N LEU A 7 2.31 7.90 -6.65
CA LEU A 7 2.85 6.68 -7.24
C LEU A 7 3.39 7.00 -8.64
N PRO A 8 4.60 6.55 -9.01
CA PRO A 8 5.16 6.81 -10.34
C PRO A 8 4.30 6.19 -11.44
N SER A 9 4.45 6.68 -12.68
CA SER A 9 3.70 6.17 -13.85
C SER A 9 3.98 4.69 -14.18
N SER A 10 5.11 4.15 -13.68
CA SER A 10 5.41 2.71 -13.71
C SER A 10 4.46 1.87 -12.84
N ASN A 11 3.73 2.49 -11.92
CA ASN A 11 2.97 1.85 -10.85
C ASN A 11 3.81 0.95 -9.94
N GLU A 12 5.11 1.22 -9.84
CA GLU A 12 6.06 0.45 -9.04
C GLU A 12 7.11 1.38 -8.43
N VAL A 13 7.35 1.23 -7.13
CA VAL A 13 8.33 2.00 -6.38
C VAL A 13 9.10 1.08 -5.43
N THR A 14 10.43 1.19 -5.43
CA THR A 14 11.29 0.66 -4.37
C THR A 14 11.68 1.83 -3.47
N ASP A 15 11.42 1.69 -2.18
CA ASP A 15 11.61 2.77 -1.21
C ASP A 15 12.00 2.23 0.16
N THR A 16 12.22 3.11 1.14
CA THR A 16 12.55 2.73 2.52
C THR A 16 11.52 3.30 3.48
N LEU A 17 10.96 2.45 4.35
CA LEU A 17 10.20 2.89 5.52
C LEU A 17 11.17 3.22 6.64
N SER A 18 11.02 4.37 7.27
CA SER A 18 11.97 4.89 8.27
C SER A 18 11.28 5.71 9.35
N ASP A 19 12.06 6.15 10.33
CA ASP A 19 11.62 7.01 11.43
C ASP A 19 11.27 8.45 11.04
N LYS A 20 11.52 8.81 9.78
CA LYS A 20 11.14 10.12 9.20
C LYS A 20 9.75 10.11 8.59
N ASP A 21 9.09 8.95 8.58
CA ASP A 21 7.78 8.77 7.97
C ASP A 21 6.65 8.99 8.98
N ILE A 22 5.40 8.73 8.58
CA ILE A 22 4.22 9.11 9.35
C ILE A 22 4.19 8.29 10.64
N PRO A 23 4.34 8.88 11.84
CA PRO A 23 4.23 8.13 13.08
C PRO A 23 2.80 7.61 13.24
N THR A 24 2.66 6.32 13.50
CA THR A 24 1.35 5.65 13.61
C THR A 24 0.69 5.84 14.98
N GLY A 25 1.45 6.26 16.00
CA GLY A 25 1.02 6.29 17.39
C GLY A 25 1.10 4.93 18.11
N PHE A 26 1.47 3.86 17.41
CA PHE A 26 1.57 2.49 17.95
C PHE A 26 3.00 1.92 17.83
N GLY A 27 4.02 2.78 17.86
CA GLY A 27 5.44 2.38 17.85
C GLY A 27 6.09 2.27 16.47
N GLY A 28 5.32 2.29 15.38
CA GLY A 28 5.83 2.21 14.01
C GLY A 28 5.54 3.44 13.15
N PHE A 29 6.01 3.38 11.91
CA PHE A 29 5.83 4.42 10.90
C PHE A 29 5.01 3.92 9.73
N ALA A 30 4.48 4.85 8.94
CA ALA A 30 3.74 4.56 7.72
C ALA A 30 4.17 5.47 6.58
N ARG A 31 4.14 4.93 5.35
CA ARG A 31 4.30 5.70 4.13
C ARG A 31 3.06 5.61 3.27
N ASP A 32 2.56 6.76 2.84
CA ASP A 32 1.35 6.87 2.04
C ASP A 32 1.70 7.24 0.60
N TYR A 33 1.24 6.43 -0.34
CA TYR A 33 1.29 6.71 -1.76
C TYR A 33 -0.10 7.02 -2.30
N VAL A 34 -0.23 8.04 -3.14
CA VAL A 34 -1.48 8.37 -3.83
C VAL A 34 -1.51 7.78 -5.23
N VAL A 35 -2.62 7.13 -5.58
CA VAL A 35 -2.88 6.54 -6.90
C VAL A 35 -4.31 6.83 -7.34
N THR A 36 -4.51 7.21 -8.60
CA THR A 36 -5.85 7.46 -9.15
C THR A 36 -6.40 6.18 -9.77
N PHE A 37 -7.54 5.72 -9.29
CA PHE A 37 -8.29 4.59 -9.87
C PHE A 37 -9.62 5.04 -10.46
N GLN A 38 -10.14 4.22 -11.36
CA GLN A 38 -11.46 4.36 -11.96
C GLN A 38 -12.39 3.24 -11.48
N LYS A 39 -13.67 3.55 -11.34
CA LYS A 39 -14.72 2.59 -11.07
C LYS A 39 -14.67 1.47 -12.10
N GLY A 40 -14.66 0.24 -11.61
CA GLY A 40 -14.55 -0.97 -12.42
C GLY A 40 -13.12 -1.48 -12.57
N ASP A 41 -12.09 -0.71 -12.20
CA ASP A 41 -10.72 -1.21 -12.12
C ASP A 41 -10.68 -2.45 -11.22
N GLN A 42 -10.00 -3.50 -11.68
CA GLN A 42 -9.58 -4.63 -10.86
C GLN A 42 -8.09 -4.49 -10.66
N VAL A 43 -7.66 -4.33 -9.41
CA VAL A 43 -6.28 -4.03 -9.07
C VAL A 43 -5.71 -5.07 -8.13
N VAL A 44 -4.45 -5.41 -8.35
CA VAL A 44 -3.60 -6.18 -7.45
C VAL A 44 -2.51 -5.25 -6.94
N MET A 45 -2.27 -5.27 -5.64
CA MET A 45 -1.25 -4.45 -5.01
C MET A 45 -0.31 -5.39 -4.24
N ASP A 46 0.92 -5.46 -4.70
CA ASP A 46 1.99 -6.28 -4.13
C ASP A 46 2.89 -5.39 -3.26
N LEU A 47 3.11 -5.80 -2.02
CA LEU A 47 4.04 -5.15 -1.10
C LEU A 47 5.04 -6.18 -0.59
N ILE A 48 6.31 -5.99 -0.93
CA ILE A 48 7.37 -6.95 -0.65
C ILE A 48 8.46 -6.30 0.20
N SER A 49 8.88 -6.98 1.27
CA SER A 49 10.05 -6.60 2.06
C SER A 49 10.72 -7.82 2.67
N ASP A 50 12.05 -7.87 2.58
CA ASP A 50 12.87 -8.83 3.32
C ASP A 50 13.26 -8.31 4.72
N GLU A 51 12.93 -7.06 5.04
CA GLU A 51 13.40 -6.36 6.25
C GLU A 51 12.32 -6.20 7.32
N PHE A 52 11.04 -6.25 6.95
CA PHE A 52 9.93 -6.20 7.89
C PHE A 52 8.70 -6.95 7.38
N ASP A 53 7.87 -7.38 8.32
CA ASP A 53 6.56 -7.96 8.03
C ASP A 53 5.60 -6.87 7.57
N THR A 54 5.08 -7.00 6.36
CA THR A 54 4.43 -5.90 5.64
C THR A 54 2.94 -5.84 5.93
N ILE A 55 2.36 -4.64 5.93
CA ILE A 55 0.92 -4.42 5.82
C ILE A 55 0.68 -3.40 4.72
N ILE A 56 -0.19 -3.73 3.78
CA ILE A 56 -0.75 -2.79 2.81
C ILE A 56 -2.20 -2.47 3.16
N THR A 57 -2.52 -1.17 3.25
CA THR A 57 -3.89 -0.68 3.45
C THR A 57 -4.31 0.18 2.25
N LEU A 58 -5.50 -0.08 1.70
CA LEU A 58 -6.15 0.75 0.68
C LEU A 58 -7.21 1.64 1.33
N ILE A 59 -7.05 2.95 1.20
CA ILE A 59 -7.96 3.96 1.73
C ILE A 59 -8.62 4.70 0.56
N ALA A 60 -9.95 4.76 0.59
CA ALA A 60 -10.77 5.40 -0.41
C ALA A 60 -10.71 6.94 -0.37
N PRO A 61 -11.13 7.63 -1.44
CA PRO A 61 -11.17 9.10 -1.51
C PRO A 61 -11.88 9.81 -0.34
N ASP A 62 -12.85 9.16 0.30
CA ASP A 62 -13.59 9.67 1.46
C ASP A 62 -12.89 9.40 2.81
N GLY A 63 -11.73 8.75 2.79
CA GLY A 63 -10.94 8.37 3.96
C GLY A 63 -11.29 7.00 4.54
N THR A 64 -12.23 6.26 3.96
CA THR A 64 -12.61 4.92 4.44
C THR A 64 -11.55 3.89 4.06
N THR A 65 -11.07 3.10 5.02
CA THR A 65 -10.28 1.89 4.69
C THR A 65 -11.19 0.87 4.03
N ILE A 66 -10.86 0.47 2.81
CA ILE A 66 -11.66 -0.50 2.03
C ILE A 66 -10.94 -1.83 1.78
N GLY A 67 -9.67 -1.93 2.14
CA GLY A 67 -8.91 -3.18 2.10
C GLY A 67 -7.64 -3.07 2.94
N GLU A 68 -7.24 -4.18 3.54
CA GLU A 68 -5.99 -4.32 4.28
C GLU A 68 -5.56 -5.78 4.18
N ASN A 69 -4.27 -6.03 3.95
CA ASN A 69 -3.70 -7.37 4.08
C ASN A 69 -2.25 -7.28 4.58
N ASP A 70 -1.83 -8.30 5.32
CA ASP A 70 -0.48 -8.46 5.85
C ASP A 70 0.28 -9.63 5.20
N ASP A 71 -0.42 -10.63 4.67
CA ASP A 71 0.17 -11.83 4.08
C ASP A 71 -0.05 -11.99 2.56
N GLY A 72 0.63 -12.99 2.01
CA GLY A 72 0.53 -13.39 0.62
C GLY A 72 0.26 -14.90 0.54
N PRO A 73 -0.27 -15.40 -0.59
CA PRO A 73 -0.60 -16.82 -0.74
C PRO A 73 0.62 -17.74 -0.77
N ASP A 74 1.83 -17.19 -0.81
CA ASP A 74 3.10 -17.92 -0.83
C ASP A 74 3.62 -18.29 0.57
N GLY A 75 2.92 -17.88 1.63
CA GLY A 75 3.30 -18.14 3.03
C GLY A 75 4.43 -17.25 3.54
N THR A 76 4.74 -16.16 2.83
CA THR A 76 5.69 -15.12 3.29
C THR A 76 4.97 -14.01 4.05
N THR A 77 5.75 -13.08 4.60
CA THR A 77 5.28 -11.85 5.26
C THR A 77 5.07 -10.68 4.29
N ASN A 78 5.03 -10.97 2.98
CA ASN A 78 4.74 -9.99 1.94
C ASN A 78 3.24 -9.89 1.75
N SER A 79 2.70 -8.68 1.66
CA SER A 79 1.25 -8.49 1.49
C SER A 79 0.84 -8.52 0.01
N LEU A 80 -0.27 -9.21 -0.28
CA LEU A 80 -0.95 -9.17 -1.57
C LEU A 80 -2.41 -8.77 -1.40
N LEU A 81 -2.82 -7.63 -1.94
CA LEU A 81 -4.19 -7.13 -1.84
C LEU A 81 -4.86 -7.02 -3.22
N PHE A 82 -5.94 -7.77 -3.43
CA PHE A 82 -6.80 -7.67 -4.61
C PHE A 82 -8.06 -6.85 -4.32
N MET A 83 -8.37 -5.86 -5.16
CA MET A 83 -9.52 -5.00 -4.98
C MET A 83 -10.26 -4.72 -6.29
N ARG A 84 -11.60 -4.66 -6.22
CA ARG A 84 -12.46 -4.09 -7.25
C ARG A 84 -12.84 -2.68 -6.85
N ILE A 85 -12.48 -1.70 -7.67
CA ILE A 85 -12.74 -0.29 -7.41
C ILE A 85 -14.19 0.05 -7.75
N THR A 86 -14.90 0.67 -6.80
CA THR A 86 -16.34 0.95 -6.89
C THR A 86 -16.66 2.41 -7.17
N GLN A 87 -15.68 3.31 -7.02
CA GLN A 87 -15.81 4.75 -7.30
C GLN A 87 -14.52 5.29 -7.91
N ASP A 88 -14.63 6.33 -8.72
CA ASP A 88 -13.48 7.05 -9.25
C ASP A 88 -12.81 7.86 -8.13
N GLY A 89 -11.49 8.03 -8.21
CA GLY A 89 -10.81 9.04 -7.40
C GLY A 89 -9.39 8.69 -7.00
N ASN A 90 -8.87 9.52 -6.09
CA ASN A 90 -7.54 9.35 -5.52
C ASN A 90 -7.64 8.45 -4.27
N TYR A 91 -6.98 7.32 -4.36
CA TYR A 91 -6.82 6.37 -3.27
C TYR A 91 -5.46 6.54 -2.61
N ILE A 92 -5.38 6.18 -1.33
CA ILE A 92 -4.12 6.08 -0.61
C ILE A 92 -3.76 4.61 -0.41
N LEU A 93 -2.53 4.27 -0.79
CA LEU A 93 -1.85 3.03 -0.43
C LEU A 93 -0.92 3.32 0.73
N ARG A 94 -1.27 2.79 1.89
CA ARG A 94 -0.44 2.91 3.09
C ARG A 94 0.39 1.65 3.26
N VAL A 95 1.70 1.85 3.36
CA VAL A 95 2.70 0.84 3.72
C VAL A 95 3.05 1.03 5.19
N ARG A 96 2.95 -0.03 5.99
CA ARG A 96 3.36 -0.04 7.40
C ARG A 96 3.86 -1.44 7.81
N PRO A 97 4.57 -1.58 8.95
CA PRO A 97 4.99 -2.87 9.44
C PRO A 97 3.88 -3.50 10.29
N TYR A 98 3.79 -4.82 10.29
CA TYR A 98 2.95 -5.56 11.22
C TYR A 98 3.38 -5.31 12.68
N GLY A 99 2.39 -5.17 13.57
CA GLY A 99 2.64 -4.93 15.00
C GLY A 99 3.35 -3.61 15.33
N GLY A 100 3.55 -2.71 14.37
CA GLY A 100 4.30 -1.46 14.56
C GLY A 100 5.81 -1.65 14.73
N GLN A 101 6.32 -2.87 14.50
CA GLN A 101 7.74 -3.20 14.64
C GLN A 101 8.32 -3.50 13.26
N GLY A 102 9.19 -2.62 12.78
CA GLY A 102 9.87 -2.82 11.50
C GLY A 102 10.05 -1.52 10.73
N SER A 103 11.13 -1.47 9.98
CA SER A 103 11.50 -0.42 9.05
C SER A 103 12.53 -1.03 8.09
N GLY A 104 12.75 -0.40 6.94
CA GLY A 104 13.65 -0.95 5.94
C GLY A 104 13.13 -0.81 4.53
N ARG A 105 13.84 -1.42 3.59
CA ARG A 105 13.51 -1.35 2.17
C ARG A 105 12.28 -2.19 1.85
N PHE A 106 11.44 -1.68 0.97
CA PHE A 106 10.31 -2.40 0.41
C PHE A 106 10.14 -2.09 -1.08
N THR A 107 9.36 -2.91 -1.76
CA THR A 107 8.85 -2.61 -3.10
C THR A 107 7.33 -2.67 -3.08
N LEU A 108 6.69 -1.59 -3.51
CA LEU A 108 5.24 -1.49 -3.71
C LEU A 108 4.95 -1.47 -5.21
N LYS A 109 4.07 -2.36 -5.65
CA LYS A 109 3.64 -2.45 -7.05
C LYS A 109 2.12 -2.50 -7.13
N VAL A 110 1.57 -1.82 -8.14
CA VAL A 110 0.14 -1.82 -8.44
C VAL A 110 -0.07 -2.30 -9.88
N THR A 111 -0.80 -3.40 -10.02
CA THR A 111 -1.14 -3.99 -11.31
C THR A 111 -2.64 -3.83 -11.57
N ARG A 112 -3.00 -3.19 -12.68
CA ARG A 112 -4.39 -3.15 -13.16
C ARG A 112 -4.66 -4.35 -14.06
N LEU A 113 -5.57 -5.21 -13.65
CA LEU A 113 -6.00 -6.34 -14.45
C LEU A 113 -6.90 -5.81 -15.57
N ARG A 114 -6.48 -6.01 -16.81
CA ARG A 114 -7.32 -5.73 -17.97
C ARG A 114 -8.19 -6.95 -18.25
N PRO A 115 -9.51 -6.78 -18.48
CA PRO A 115 -10.31 -7.84 -19.06
C PRO A 115 -9.68 -8.30 -20.38
N ILE A 116 -9.63 -9.61 -20.59
CA ILE A 116 -9.33 -10.23 -21.90
C ILE A 116 -10.46 -9.99 -22.89
#